data_AF-K2CJY2-F1
#
_entry.id   AF-K2CJY2-F1
#
_cell.length_a   1.000
_cell.length_b   1.000
_cell.length_c   1.000
_cell.angle_alpha   90.00
_cell.angle_beta   90.00
_cell.angle_gamma   90.00
#
_symmetry.space_group_name_H-M   'P 1'
#
loop_
_entity.id
_entity.type
_entity.pdbx_description
1 polymer ?
#
loop_
_entity_poly.entity_id
_entity_poly.type
_entity_poly.pdbx_seq_one_letter_code
_entity_poly.pdbx_strand_id
1 'polypeptide(L)'
;MIPQSQISKLSNRLLKEQGGRRIPENILERDYCIAWFLIGLARVALRNKIVFKGGTALRRCYFSDYRFSEDLDFTFLELLAFEELKQGLELLYAEIKQASNITFRFSRADSTHHQNSYTFYLSYEGPLPVTSTPKEIKVDITLKEKLFYDPQALPVLKNYDEFSDLPLDSKILVYSLDEIASEKTLALFDRARTEPRDLYDLWYLTDQSKSVSLHNCLGAINAKLAHRNKTLDEVRGEFSKKRGTRGSLHK
;
A
#
# COMPACT_ATOMS: atom_id res chain seq x y z
N MET A 1 -17.49 -13.95 3.83
CA MET A 1 -17.54 -12.95 2.74
C MET A 1 -18.88 -12.27 2.82
N ILE A 2 -18.86 -10.94 2.90
CA ILE A 2 -20.08 -10.13 2.79
C ILE A 2 -20.78 -10.34 1.44
N PRO A 3 -22.11 -10.24 1.37
CA PRO A 3 -22.82 -10.32 0.10
C PRO A 3 -22.57 -9.06 -0.75
N GLN A 4 -22.68 -9.18 -2.08
CA GLN A 4 -22.59 -8.05 -3.03
C GLN A 4 -23.44 -6.84 -2.60
N SER A 5 -24.63 -7.09 -2.04
CA SER A 5 -25.53 -6.03 -1.59
C SER A 5 -24.92 -5.11 -0.52
N GLN A 6 -23.95 -5.58 0.28
CA GLN A 6 -23.21 -4.73 1.22
C GLN A 6 -22.27 -3.76 0.50
N ILE A 7 -21.60 -4.21 -0.57
CA ILE A 7 -20.77 -3.32 -1.42
C ILE A 7 -21.65 -2.24 -2.08
N SER A 8 -22.81 -2.63 -2.63
CA SER A 8 -23.74 -1.67 -3.23
C SER A 8 -24.34 -0.69 -2.22
N LYS A 9 -24.67 -1.16 -1.01
CA LYS A 9 -25.11 -0.31 0.11
C LYS A 9 -24.04 0.72 0.46
N LEU A 10 -22.79 0.28 0.62
CA LEU A 10 -21.66 1.16 0.90
C LEU A 10 -21.46 2.21 -0.21
N SER A 11 -21.44 1.80 -1.48
CA SER A 11 -21.31 2.73 -2.61
C SER A 11 -22.43 3.79 -2.61
N ASN A 12 -23.67 3.37 -2.34
CA ASN A 12 -24.82 4.27 -2.27
C ASN A 12 -24.79 5.20 -1.05
N ARG A 13 -24.29 4.73 0.10
CA ARG A 13 -24.12 5.56 1.29
C ARG A 13 -23.05 6.63 1.06
N LEU A 14 -21.87 6.23 0.58
CA LEU A 14 -20.77 7.15 0.28
C LEU A 14 -21.14 8.19 -0.79
N LEU A 15 -21.96 7.81 -1.79
CA LEU A 15 -22.49 8.75 -2.78
C LEU A 15 -23.28 9.91 -2.12
N LYS A 16 -24.09 9.61 -1.11
CA LYS A 16 -24.90 10.60 -0.38
C LYS A 16 -24.01 11.50 0.48
N GLU A 17 -23.01 10.91 1.15
CA GLU A 17 -22.08 11.63 2.02
C GLU A 17 -21.13 12.54 1.24
N GLN A 18 -20.68 12.15 0.05
CA GLN A 18 -19.71 12.88 -0.77
C GLN A 18 -20.33 13.83 -1.80
N GLY A 19 -21.59 14.24 -1.61
CA GLY A 19 -22.23 15.25 -2.46
C GLY A 19 -22.37 14.86 -3.93
N GLY A 20 -22.60 13.58 -4.23
CA GLY A 20 -22.93 13.12 -5.58
C GLY A 20 -21.79 12.46 -6.37
N ARG A 21 -20.59 12.33 -5.80
CA ARG A 21 -19.52 11.52 -6.42
C ARG A 21 -19.61 10.06 -5.97
N ARG A 22 -19.91 9.16 -6.89
CA ARG A 22 -19.96 7.71 -6.61
C ARG A 22 -18.56 7.13 -6.57
N ILE A 23 -18.25 6.37 -5.51
CA ILE A 23 -17.10 5.47 -5.51
C ILE A 23 -17.50 4.17 -6.22
N PRO A 24 -16.80 3.76 -7.28
CA PRO A 24 -17.12 2.54 -8.02
C PRO A 24 -17.05 1.30 -7.12
N GLU A 25 -18.00 0.37 -7.28
CA GLU A 25 -18.08 -0.83 -6.44
C GLU A 25 -16.83 -1.71 -6.54
N ASN A 26 -16.18 -1.78 -7.71
CA ASN A 26 -14.94 -2.53 -7.90
C ASN A 26 -13.76 -1.96 -7.09
N ILE A 27 -13.76 -0.66 -6.78
CA ILE A 27 -12.76 -0.03 -5.90
C ILE A 27 -13.00 -0.45 -4.44
N LEU A 28 -14.27 -0.46 -4.03
CA LEU A 28 -14.67 -0.90 -2.68
C LEU A 28 -14.43 -2.40 -2.47
N GLU A 29 -14.75 -3.22 -3.46
CA GLU A 29 -14.45 -4.65 -3.47
C GLU A 29 -12.95 -4.89 -3.35
N ARG A 30 -12.14 -4.17 -4.13
CA ARG A 30 -10.68 -4.30 -4.07
C ARG A 30 -10.14 -3.93 -2.69
N ASP A 31 -10.59 -2.83 -2.10
CA ASP A 31 -10.20 -2.41 -0.74
C ASP A 31 -10.58 -3.47 0.31
N TYR A 32 -11.77 -4.07 0.18
CA TYR A 32 -12.22 -5.19 1.01
C TYR A 32 -11.35 -6.45 0.83
N CYS A 33 -10.99 -6.80 -0.41
CA CYS A 33 -10.11 -7.94 -0.67
C CYS A 33 -8.68 -7.69 -0.14
N ILE A 34 -8.17 -6.46 -0.27
CA ILE A 34 -6.89 -6.05 0.34
C ILE A 34 -6.95 -6.18 1.86
N ALA A 35 -8.06 -5.79 2.50
CA ALA A 35 -8.27 -5.99 3.93
C ALA A 35 -8.09 -7.46 4.34
N TRP A 36 -8.81 -8.35 3.65
CA TRP A 36 -8.73 -9.78 3.89
C TRP A 36 -7.35 -10.37 3.60
N PHE A 37 -6.65 -9.88 2.58
CA PHE A 37 -5.25 -10.25 2.32
C PHE A 37 -4.36 -9.96 3.53
N LEU A 38 -4.45 -8.76 4.08
CA LEU A 38 -3.64 -8.34 5.24
C LEU A 38 -4.05 -9.09 6.52
N ILE A 39 -5.33 -9.41 6.70
CA ILE A 39 -5.82 -10.26 7.80
C ILE A 39 -5.30 -11.70 7.66
N GLY A 40 -5.29 -12.26 6.44
CA GLY A 40 -4.69 -13.56 6.16
C GLY A 40 -3.20 -13.56 6.44
N LEU A 41 -2.48 -12.51 6.01
CA LEU A 41 -1.07 -12.32 6.32
C LEU A 41 -0.83 -12.37 7.83
N ALA A 42 -1.63 -11.65 8.63
CA ALA A 42 -1.52 -11.63 10.09
C ALA A 42 -1.62 -13.03 10.75
N ARG A 43 -2.12 -14.05 10.06
CA ARG A 43 -2.33 -15.41 10.59
C ARG A 43 -1.25 -16.41 10.19
N VAL A 44 -0.38 -16.08 9.24
CA VAL A 44 0.69 -16.97 8.77
C VAL A 44 2.08 -16.48 9.19
N ALA A 45 3.07 -17.38 9.17
CA ALA A 45 4.44 -17.06 9.55
C ALA A 45 5.09 -15.95 8.68
N LEU A 46 4.60 -15.76 7.45
CA LEU A 46 5.08 -14.73 6.52
C LEU A 46 4.98 -13.32 7.12
N ARG A 47 4.04 -13.05 8.05
CA ARG A 47 3.89 -11.74 8.71
C ARG A 47 5.15 -11.25 9.43
N ASN A 48 6.00 -12.17 9.88
CA ASN A 48 7.22 -11.85 10.61
C ASN A 48 8.42 -11.63 9.68
N LYS A 49 8.25 -11.90 8.38
CA LYS A 49 9.32 -11.84 7.37
C LYS A 49 9.19 -10.65 6.43
N ILE A 50 8.02 -10.01 6.39
CA ILE A 50 7.76 -8.83 5.55
C ILE A 50 7.12 -7.71 6.36
N VAL A 51 7.42 -6.47 6.00
CA VAL A 51 6.81 -5.26 6.57
C VAL A 51 6.00 -4.54 5.49
N PHE A 52 4.78 -4.16 5.82
CA PHE A 52 3.88 -3.44 4.94
C PHE A 52 4.21 -1.94 4.88
N LYS A 53 4.11 -1.33 3.69
CA LYS A 53 4.47 0.07 3.47
C LYS A 53 3.57 0.76 2.43
N GLY A 54 3.89 2.02 2.15
CA GLY A 54 3.26 2.77 1.06
C GLY A 54 1.88 3.34 1.39
N GLY A 55 1.14 3.74 0.36
CA GLY A 55 -0.15 4.42 0.53
C GLY A 55 -1.26 3.51 1.04
N THR A 56 -1.20 2.21 0.71
CA THR A 56 -2.16 1.23 1.19
C THR A 56 -1.98 0.97 2.69
N ALA A 57 -0.75 1.00 3.21
CA ALA A 57 -0.47 0.95 4.65
C ALA A 57 -1.09 2.13 5.40
N LEU A 58 -0.99 3.36 4.85
CA LEU A 58 -1.64 4.54 5.43
C LEU A 58 -3.15 4.34 5.58
N ARG A 59 -3.83 3.83 4.53
CA ARG A 59 -5.27 3.58 4.55
C ARG A 59 -5.70 2.42 5.45
N ARG A 60 -4.91 1.36 5.51
CA ARG A 60 -5.32 0.08 6.14
C ARG A 60 -4.83 -0.08 7.57
N CYS A 61 -3.89 0.74 8.04
CA CYS A 61 -3.30 0.60 9.37
C CYS A 61 -3.26 1.90 10.18
N TYR A 62 -3.36 3.08 9.56
CA TYR A 62 -3.25 4.37 10.26
C TYR A 62 -4.50 5.23 10.19
N PHE A 63 -5.13 5.35 9.02
CA PHE A 63 -6.19 6.33 8.77
C PHE A 63 -7.36 5.71 8.00
N SER A 64 -8.52 5.61 8.65
CA SER A 64 -9.75 5.04 8.05
C SER A 64 -10.27 5.88 6.87
N ASP A 65 -10.16 7.21 6.97
CA ASP A 65 -10.62 8.17 5.97
C ASP A 65 -9.49 8.65 5.04
N TYR A 66 -8.62 7.73 4.62
CA TYR A 66 -7.54 8.00 3.69
C TYR A 66 -7.90 7.69 2.23
N ARG A 67 -7.20 8.30 1.27
CA ARG A 67 -7.42 8.01 -0.16
C ARG A 67 -7.28 6.52 -0.48
N PHE A 68 -8.02 6.05 -1.48
CA PHE A 68 -7.87 4.68 -1.97
C PHE A 68 -6.48 4.42 -2.55
N SER A 69 -6.05 3.17 -2.40
CA SER A 69 -4.81 2.62 -2.94
C SER A 69 -5.08 1.15 -3.28
N GLU A 70 -4.53 0.70 -4.41
CA GLU A 70 -4.95 -0.55 -5.05
C GLU A 70 -3.86 -1.63 -5.07
N ASP A 71 -2.65 -1.26 -4.64
CA ASP A 71 -1.44 -2.06 -4.67
C ASP A 71 -1.04 -2.51 -3.26
N LEU A 72 -0.22 -3.53 -3.17
CA LEU A 72 0.36 -4.03 -1.93
C LEU A 72 1.88 -3.88 -1.98
N ASP A 73 2.42 -2.95 -1.19
CA ASP A 73 3.87 -2.72 -1.11
C ASP A 73 4.43 -3.27 0.20
N PHE A 74 5.47 -4.10 0.11
CA PHE A 74 6.15 -4.69 1.26
C PHE A 74 7.67 -4.54 1.15
N THR A 75 8.35 -4.90 2.22
CA THR A 75 9.81 -5.03 2.29
C THR A 75 10.17 -6.24 3.12
N PHE A 76 11.14 -7.04 2.66
CA PHE A 76 11.63 -8.17 3.44
C PHE A 76 12.42 -7.69 4.67
N LEU A 77 12.13 -8.30 5.82
CA LEU A 77 13.02 -8.30 7.00
C LEU A 77 14.05 -9.41 6.89
N GLU A 78 13.63 -10.54 6.33
CA GLU A 78 14.44 -11.72 6.07
C GLU A 78 14.21 -12.10 4.60
N LEU A 79 15.26 -12.07 3.80
CA LEU A 79 15.16 -12.35 2.37
C LEU A 79 14.78 -13.82 2.15
N LEU A 80 13.69 -14.02 1.40
CA LEU A 80 13.24 -15.34 0.96
C LEU A 80 13.49 -15.52 -0.53
N ALA A 81 13.75 -16.76 -0.95
CA ALA A 81 13.63 -17.11 -2.35
C ALA A 81 12.18 -16.96 -2.82
N PHE A 82 11.99 -16.64 -4.09
CA PHE A 82 10.64 -16.39 -4.63
C PHE A 82 9.70 -17.60 -4.49
N GLU A 83 10.22 -18.83 -4.58
CA GLU A 83 9.42 -20.05 -4.36
C GLU A 83 9.01 -20.23 -2.89
N GLU A 84 9.87 -19.87 -1.93
CA GLU A 84 9.51 -19.88 -0.51
C GLU A 84 8.45 -18.83 -0.20
N LEU A 85 8.54 -17.65 -0.83
CA LEU A 85 7.49 -16.63 -0.76
C LEU A 85 6.16 -17.18 -1.29
N LYS A 86 6.15 -17.83 -2.46
CA LYS A 86 4.94 -18.45 -3.02
C LYS A 86 4.33 -19.48 -2.08
N GLN A 87 5.14 -20.35 -1.47
CA GLN A 87 4.66 -21.32 -0.49
C GLN A 87 4.00 -20.64 0.72
N GLY A 88 4.62 -19.56 1.23
CA GLY A 88 4.03 -18.74 2.29
C GLY A 88 2.72 -18.08 1.89
N LEU A 89 2.59 -17.66 0.63
CA LEU A 89 1.36 -17.10 0.07
C LEU A 89 0.25 -18.14 -0.09
N GLU A 90 0.56 -19.39 -0.46
CA GLU A 90 -0.45 -20.46 -0.54
C GLU A 90 -1.10 -20.74 0.82
N LEU A 91 -0.32 -20.73 1.90
CA LEU A 91 -0.87 -20.83 3.26
C LEU A 91 -1.81 -19.65 3.58
N LEU A 92 -1.41 -18.44 3.20
CA LEU A 92 -2.23 -17.23 3.35
C LEU A 92 -3.54 -17.36 2.55
N TYR A 93 -3.51 -17.87 1.31
CA TYR A 93 -4.70 -18.05 0.50
C TYR A 93 -5.67 -19.04 1.13
N ALA A 94 -5.16 -20.15 1.67
CA ALA A 94 -5.97 -21.15 2.38
C ALA A 94 -6.66 -20.54 3.60
N GLU A 95 -5.93 -19.78 4.42
CA GLU A 95 -6.47 -19.06 5.59
C GLU A 95 -7.60 -18.10 5.21
N ILE A 96 -7.41 -17.31 4.16
CA ILE A 96 -8.43 -16.38 3.67
C ILE A 96 -9.64 -17.13 3.14
N LYS A 97 -9.42 -18.20 2.36
CA LYS A 97 -10.49 -18.99 1.77
C LYS A 97 -11.36 -19.62 2.86
N GLN A 98 -10.74 -20.16 3.91
CA GLN A 98 -11.46 -20.74 5.04
C GLN A 98 -12.23 -19.69 5.84
N ALA A 99 -11.60 -18.55 6.14
CA ALA A 99 -12.20 -17.54 7.01
C ALA A 99 -13.29 -16.69 6.32
N SER A 100 -13.14 -16.48 5.01
CA SER A 100 -13.96 -15.52 4.27
C SER A 100 -14.63 -16.09 3.04
N ASN A 101 -14.19 -17.21 2.46
CA ASN A 101 -14.59 -17.71 1.13
C ASN A 101 -14.05 -16.91 -0.08
N ILE A 102 -13.25 -15.85 0.15
CA ILE A 102 -12.51 -15.16 -0.92
C ILE A 102 -11.40 -16.07 -1.43
N THR A 103 -11.26 -16.19 -2.75
CA THR A 103 -10.17 -16.95 -3.35
C THR A 103 -9.08 -15.99 -3.80
N PHE A 104 -7.83 -16.23 -3.40
CA PHE A 104 -6.65 -15.59 -3.97
C PHE A 104 -5.80 -16.64 -4.69
N ARG A 105 -5.15 -16.25 -5.79
CA ARG A 105 -4.19 -17.09 -6.51
C ARG A 105 -3.07 -16.25 -7.09
N PHE A 106 -1.86 -16.80 -7.14
CA PHE A 106 -0.80 -16.22 -7.96
C PHE A 106 -1.26 -16.14 -9.42
N SER A 107 -1.19 -14.95 -10.01
CA SER A 107 -1.57 -14.76 -11.43
C SER A 107 -0.34 -14.84 -12.32
N ARG A 108 0.58 -13.88 -12.17
CA ARG A 108 1.78 -13.77 -13.00
C ARG A 108 2.86 -12.95 -12.31
N ALA A 109 4.11 -13.21 -12.64
CA ALA A 109 5.20 -12.30 -12.34
C ALA A 109 5.13 -11.08 -13.27
N ASP A 110 5.64 -9.94 -12.82
CA ASP A 110 5.89 -8.81 -13.71
C ASP A 110 6.96 -9.22 -14.74
N SER A 111 6.74 -8.87 -16.01
CA SER A 111 7.68 -9.14 -17.10
C SER A 111 8.93 -8.27 -17.01
N THR A 112 8.85 -7.17 -16.27
CA THR A 112 9.99 -6.28 -16.03
C THR A 112 10.79 -6.79 -14.84
N HIS A 113 12.04 -7.17 -15.08
CA HIS A 113 12.92 -7.59 -14.00
C HIS A 113 13.38 -6.38 -13.20
N HIS A 114 12.81 -6.18 -12.03
CA HIS A 114 13.28 -5.17 -11.08
C HIS A 114 14.43 -5.78 -10.26
N GLN A 115 15.62 -5.18 -10.31
CA GLN A 115 16.81 -5.77 -9.68
C GLN A 115 16.71 -5.90 -8.16
N ASN A 116 15.85 -5.09 -7.51
CA ASN A 116 15.72 -5.03 -6.05
C ASN A 116 14.29 -5.26 -5.54
N SER A 117 13.39 -5.82 -6.35
CA SER A 117 12.06 -6.19 -5.89
C SER A 117 11.53 -7.45 -6.57
N TYR A 118 10.66 -8.16 -5.86
CA TYR A 118 9.72 -9.08 -6.47
C TYR A 118 8.42 -8.34 -6.76
N THR A 119 8.10 -8.22 -8.05
CA THR A 119 6.86 -7.62 -8.51
C THR A 119 6.02 -8.67 -9.21
N PHE A 120 4.79 -8.85 -8.75
CA PHE A 120 3.87 -9.87 -9.28
C PHE A 120 2.42 -9.45 -9.07
N TYR A 121 1.50 -10.19 -9.69
CA TYR A 121 0.07 -9.94 -9.63
C TYR A 121 -0.64 -11.13 -9.00
N LEU A 122 -1.56 -10.82 -8.09
CA LEU A 122 -2.45 -11.79 -7.47
C LEU A 122 -3.84 -11.62 -8.02
N SER A 123 -4.44 -12.70 -8.52
CA SER A 123 -5.85 -12.69 -8.88
C SER A 123 -6.73 -12.95 -7.65
N TYR A 124 -7.93 -12.38 -7.63
CA TYR A 124 -8.90 -12.64 -6.56
C TYR A 124 -10.33 -12.82 -7.06
N GLU A 125 -11.11 -13.59 -6.29
CA GLU A 125 -12.56 -13.76 -6.43
C GLU A 125 -13.23 -13.27 -5.15
N GLY A 126 -13.86 -12.09 -5.22
CA GLY A 126 -14.52 -11.42 -4.09
C GLY A 126 -16.05 -11.38 -4.21
N PRO A 127 -16.72 -10.47 -3.46
CA PRO A 127 -18.17 -10.35 -3.42
C PRO A 127 -18.86 -10.02 -4.75
N LEU A 128 -18.19 -9.31 -5.67
CA LEU A 128 -18.79 -8.96 -6.96
C LEU A 128 -18.60 -10.09 -7.98
N PRO A 129 -19.50 -10.21 -8.98
CA PRO A 129 -19.43 -11.26 -9.99
C PRO A 129 -18.06 -11.34 -10.68
N VAL A 130 -17.70 -12.56 -11.08
CA VAL A 130 -16.51 -12.81 -11.90
C VAL A 130 -16.75 -12.20 -13.29
N THR A 131 -15.78 -11.43 -13.75
CA THR A 131 -15.77 -10.80 -15.08
C THR A 131 -14.89 -11.60 -16.03
N SER A 132 -15.00 -11.34 -17.34
CA SER A 132 -14.13 -11.96 -18.35
C SER A 132 -12.64 -11.62 -18.16
N THR A 133 -12.35 -10.44 -17.59
CA THR A 133 -11.01 -10.05 -17.16
C THR A 133 -10.80 -10.42 -15.68
N PRO A 134 -9.69 -11.09 -15.34
CA PRO A 134 -9.33 -11.36 -13.95
C PRO A 134 -9.15 -10.06 -13.16
N LYS A 135 -9.65 -10.03 -11.92
CA LYS A 135 -9.38 -8.95 -10.98
C LYS A 135 -8.02 -9.20 -10.34
N GLU A 136 -7.06 -8.32 -10.58
CA GLU A 136 -5.68 -8.47 -10.09
C GLU A 136 -5.27 -7.35 -9.13
N ILE A 137 -4.53 -7.69 -8.07
CA ILE A 137 -3.81 -6.76 -7.19
C ILE A 137 -2.32 -6.90 -7.47
N LYS A 138 -1.64 -5.78 -7.70
CA LYS A 138 -0.19 -5.75 -7.84
C LYS A 138 0.44 -5.84 -6.46
N VAL A 139 1.44 -6.70 -6.33
CA VAL A 139 2.29 -6.82 -5.14
C VAL A 139 3.70 -6.45 -5.54
N ASP A 140 4.32 -5.57 -4.75
CA ASP A 140 5.74 -5.25 -4.84
C ASP A 140 6.40 -5.54 -3.49
N ILE A 141 7.44 -6.37 -3.47
CA ILE A 141 8.22 -6.66 -2.26
C ILE A 141 9.67 -6.28 -2.52
N THR A 142 10.14 -5.23 -1.84
CA THR A 142 11.54 -4.81 -1.90
C THR A 142 12.44 -5.84 -1.20
N LEU A 143 13.50 -6.28 -1.88
CA LEU A 143 14.38 -7.35 -1.43
C LEU A 143 15.35 -6.91 -0.34
N LYS A 144 15.93 -5.72 -0.52
CA LYS A 144 16.86 -5.10 0.42
C LYS A 144 16.52 -3.63 0.57
N GLU A 145 16.21 -3.24 1.80
CA GLU A 145 15.95 -1.87 2.20
C GLU A 145 16.50 -1.66 3.61
N LYS A 146 17.08 -0.49 3.87
CA LYS A 146 17.53 -0.13 5.21
C LYS A 146 16.43 0.67 5.89
N LEU A 147 15.80 0.06 6.89
CA LEU A 147 14.86 0.75 7.77
C LEU A 147 15.62 1.64 8.75
N PHE A 148 15.14 2.86 8.95
CA PHE A 148 15.68 3.80 9.93
C PHE A 148 14.83 3.86 11.20
N TYR A 149 13.54 3.55 11.06
CA TYR A 149 12.62 3.44 12.17
C TYR A 149 12.12 2.00 12.29
N ASP A 150 11.94 1.54 13.53
CA ASP A 150 11.45 0.19 13.80
C ASP A 150 10.02 0.01 13.26
N PRO A 151 9.72 -1.13 12.60
CA PRO A 151 8.36 -1.49 12.22
C PRO A 151 7.39 -1.51 13.41
N GLN A 152 6.17 -1.07 13.17
CA GLN A 152 5.09 -1.07 14.15
C GLN A 152 4.12 -2.23 13.90
N ALA A 153 3.74 -2.94 14.96
CA ALA A 153 2.71 -3.97 14.91
C ALA A 153 1.32 -3.33 15.06
N LEU A 154 0.65 -3.05 13.94
CA LEU A 154 -0.62 -2.31 13.91
C LEU A 154 -1.78 -3.19 13.44
N PRO A 155 -3.00 -2.99 13.98
CA PRO A 155 -4.18 -3.70 13.51
C PRO A 155 -4.56 -3.26 12.09
N VAL A 156 -5.11 -4.18 11.32
CA VAL A 156 -5.75 -3.90 10.04
C VAL A 156 -7.13 -3.26 10.31
N LEU A 157 -7.32 -2.02 9.88
CA LEU A 157 -8.49 -1.21 10.19
C LEU A 157 -9.76 -1.69 9.47
N LYS A 158 -10.87 -1.83 10.18
CA LYS A 158 -12.19 -1.97 9.55
C LYS A 158 -12.72 -0.59 9.13
N ASN A 159 -12.37 -0.14 7.92
CA ASN A 159 -12.69 1.21 7.44
C ASN A 159 -14.19 1.47 7.22
N TYR A 160 -15.02 0.44 7.08
CA TYR A 160 -16.46 0.57 6.86
C TYR A 160 -17.23 -0.46 7.66
N ASP A 161 -18.40 -0.08 8.17
CA ASP A 161 -19.28 -0.98 8.93
C ASP A 161 -19.87 -2.09 8.07
N GLU A 162 -20.06 -1.85 6.77
CA GLU A 162 -20.51 -2.84 5.80
C GLU A 162 -19.52 -4.00 5.62
N PHE A 163 -18.25 -3.81 6.00
CA PHE A 163 -17.24 -4.88 6.05
C PHE A 163 -17.36 -5.65 7.36
N SER A 164 -18.56 -6.16 7.64
CA SER A 164 -18.96 -6.68 8.94
C SER A 164 -18.27 -7.99 9.35
N ASP A 165 -17.65 -8.71 8.41
CA ASP A 165 -16.94 -9.96 8.66
C ASP A 165 -15.43 -9.80 8.87
N LEU A 166 -14.89 -8.57 8.82
CA LEU A 166 -13.47 -8.32 9.09
C LEU A 166 -13.16 -8.41 10.60
N PRO A 167 -12.18 -9.25 11.03
CA PRO A 167 -11.65 -9.24 12.38
C PRO A 167 -10.98 -7.90 12.72
N LEU A 168 -11.11 -7.44 13.97
CA LEU A 168 -10.58 -6.14 14.41
C LEU A 168 -9.14 -6.19 14.95
N ASP A 169 -8.68 -7.34 15.45
CA ASP A 169 -7.41 -7.45 16.18
C ASP A 169 -6.26 -8.08 15.38
N SER A 170 -6.42 -8.20 14.05
CA SER A 170 -5.39 -8.76 13.18
C SER A 170 -4.24 -7.76 12.97
N LYS A 171 -3.11 -7.99 13.64
CA LYS A 171 -1.92 -7.12 13.55
C LYS A 171 -0.90 -7.62 12.54
N ILE A 172 -0.30 -6.68 11.81
CA ILE A 172 0.82 -6.91 10.89
C ILE A 172 1.95 -5.92 11.17
N LEU A 173 3.16 -6.22 10.72
CA LEU A 173 4.27 -5.27 10.76
C LEU A 173 4.09 -4.23 9.65
N VAL A 174 4.17 -2.96 10.01
CA VAL A 174 3.99 -1.81 9.12
C VAL A 174 5.13 -0.82 9.33
N TYR A 175 5.55 -0.12 8.28
CA TYR A 175 6.46 1.02 8.42
C TYR A 175 5.86 2.07 9.37
N SER A 176 6.70 2.68 10.20
CA SER A 176 6.30 3.87 10.96
C SER A 176 5.87 5.00 10.01
N LEU A 177 5.07 5.94 10.50
CA LEU A 177 4.70 7.11 9.70
C LEU A 177 5.93 7.92 9.24
N ASP A 178 6.95 8.03 10.09
CA ASP A 178 8.21 8.73 9.77
C ASP A 178 9.01 8.00 8.68
N GLU A 179 9.03 6.66 8.68
CA GLU A 179 9.66 5.86 7.62
C GLU A 179 8.89 6.02 6.29
N ILE A 180 7.55 5.98 6.31
CA ILE A 180 6.71 6.22 5.12
C ILE A 180 6.95 7.63 4.58
N ALA A 181 6.93 8.65 5.43
CA ALA A 181 7.18 10.02 5.02
C ALA A 181 8.59 10.20 4.42
N SER A 182 9.60 9.60 5.04
CA SER A 182 10.98 9.61 4.52
C SER A 182 11.05 9.03 3.10
N GLU A 183 10.47 7.85 2.87
CA GLU A 183 10.42 7.22 1.54
C GLU A 183 9.65 8.07 0.51
N LYS A 184 8.53 8.68 0.92
CA LYS A 184 7.73 9.55 0.05
C LYS A 184 8.50 10.82 -0.33
N THR A 185 9.24 11.41 0.61
CA THR A 185 10.11 12.55 0.33
C THR A 185 11.20 12.17 -0.68
N LEU A 186 11.86 11.03 -0.51
CA LEU A 186 12.85 10.52 -1.46
C LEU A 186 12.25 10.24 -2.84
N ALA A 187 11.03 9.72 -2.89
CA ALA A 187 10.32 9.46 -4.14
C ALA A 187 10.02 10.74 -4.93
N LEU A 188 9.72 11.87 -4.27
CA LEU A 188 9.50 13.16 -4.94
C LEU A 188 10.76 13.69 -5.62
N PHE A 189 11.92 13.36 -5.06
CA PHE A 189 13.23 13.74 -5.53
C PHE A 189 13.74 12.91 -6.70
N ASP A 190 13.16 11.73 -6.93
CA ASP A 190 13.45 10.96 -8.12
C ASP A 190 12.87 11.67 -9.37
N ARG A 191 13.72 11.92 -10.37
CA ARG A 191 13.34 12.57 -11.63
C ARG A 191 12.50 11.64 -12.51
N ALA A 192 12.72 10.33 -12.43
CA ALA A 192 11.97 9.34 -13.19
C ALA A 192 10.56 9.10 -12.61
N ARG A 193 10.34 9.49 -11.34
CA ARG A 193 9.07 9.30 -10.64
C ARG A 193 8.23 10.58 -10.62
N THR A 194 7.05 10.51 -11.20
CA THR A 194 6.07 11.60 -11.21
C THR A 194 4.71 11.12 -10.75
N GLU A 195 4.63 10.63 -9.51
CA GLU A 195 3.37 10.21 -8.88
C GLU A 195 2.78 11.38 -8.06
N PRO A 196 1.69 12.03 -8.50
CA PRO A 196 1.06 13.12 -7.74
C PRO A 196 0.59 12.66 -6.35
N ARG A 197 0.33 11.36 -6.20
CA ARG A 197 -0.08 10.73 -4.94
C ARG A 197 0.98 10.84 -3.85
N ASP A 198 2.27 10.84 -4.19
CA ASP A 198 3.35 10.98 -3.20
C ASP A 198 3.33 12.39 -2.55
N LEU A 199 2.96 13.42 -3.31
CA LEU A 199 2.77 14.78 -2.77
C LEU A 199 1.54 14.88 -1.87
N TYR A 200 0.41 14.27 -2.29
CA TYR A 200 -0.78 14.18 -1.46
C TYR A 200 -0.49 13.46 -0.13
N ASP A 201 0.24 12.34 -0.19
CA ASP A 201 0.57 11.56 1.00
C ASP A 201 1.39 12.39 2.00
N LEU A 202 2.39 13.12 1.52
CA LEU A 202 3.19 14.00 2.39
C LEU A 202 2.37 15.14 2.97
N TRP A 203 1.55 15.83 2.15
CA TRP A 203 0.67 16.89 2.66
C TRP A 203 -0.30 16.34 3.73
N TYR A 204 -0.87 15.16 3.51
CA TYR A 204 -1.77 14.56 4.50
C TYR A 204 -1.04 14.26 5.81
N LEU A 205 0.16 13.68 5.74
CA LEU A 205 0.95 13.31 6.92
C LEU A 205 1.42 14.53 7.73
N THR A 206 1.78 15.62 7.06
CA THR A 206 2.39 16.79 7.71
C THR A 206 1.40 17.86 8.11
N ASP A 207 0.38 18.11 7.28
CA ASP A 207 -0.50 19.27 7.41
C ASP A 207 -1.91 18.87 7.86
N GLN A 208 -2.51 17.87 7.19
CA GLN A 208 -3.89 17.43 7.50
C GLN A 208 -3.97 16.66 8.82
N SER A 209 -3.15 15.62 8.98
CA SER A 209 -3.14 14.77 10.18
C SER A 209 -2.17 15.29 11.24
N LYS A 210 -1.14 16.04 10.83
CA LYS A 210 -0.02 16.51 11.69
C LYS A 210 0.68 15.37 12.44
N SER A 211 0.60 14.15 11.91
CA SER A 211 1.18 12.96 12.53
C SER A 211 2.70 12.86 12.31
N VAL A 212 3.25 13.61 11.35
CA VAL A 212 4.68 13.61 11.01
C VAL A 212 5.23 15.03 10.93
N SER A 213 6.42 15.24 11.49
CA SER A 213 7.25 16.42 11.23
C SER A 213 8.43 16.03 10.35
N LEU A 214 8.51 16.58 9.12
CA LEU A 214 9.63 16.28 8.20
C LEU A 214 10.99 16.65 8.77
N HIS A 215 11.05 17.59 9.73
CA HIS A 215 12.28 17.91 10.43
C HIS A 215 12.86 16.68 11.15
N ASN A 216 12.01 15.87 11.77
CA ASN A 216 12.41 14.65 12.49
C ASN A 216 12.88 13.55 11.52
N CYS A 217 12.42 13.58 10.27
CA CYS A 217 12.79 12.63 9.22
C CYS A 217 14.12 12.97 8.53
N LEU A 218 14.69 14.16 8.75
CA LEU A 218 15.89 14.62 8.01
C LEU A 218 17.08 13.66 8.17
N GLY A 219 17.28 13.10 9.36
CA GLY A 219 18.35 12.13 9.60
C GLY A 219 18.22 10.88 8.73
N ALA A 220 17.02 10.30 8.68
CA ALA A 220 16.71 9.14 7.86
C ALA A 220 16.82 9.46 6.36
N ILE A 221 16.25 10.59 5.92
CA ILE A 221 16.30 11.04 4.52
C ILE A 221 17.75 11.20 4.06
N ASN A 222 18.59 11.89 4.85
CA ASN A 222 20.00 12.11 4.53
C ASN A 222 20.77 10.80 4.38
N ALA A 223 20.59 9.90 5.34
CA ALA A 223 21.33 8.64 5.34
C ALA A 223 20.86 7.70 4.21
N LYS A 224 19.58 7.74 3.83
CA LYS A 224 19.06 7.02 2.65
C LYS A 224 19.56 7.62 1.33
N LEU A 225 19.64 8.96 1.21
CA LEU A 225 20.24 9.61 0.04
C LEU A 225 21.72 9.24 -0.12
N ALA A 226 22.48 9.26 0.97
CA ALA A 226 23.88 8.87 0.96
C ALA A 226 24.05 7.41 0.50
N HIS A 227 23.17 6.50 0.93
CA HIS A 227 23.16 5.11 0.45
C HIS A 227 22.89 5.00 -1.06
N ARG A 228 22.21 5.99 -1.65
CA ARG A 228 21.95 6.11 -3.09
C ARG A 228 23.01 6.96 -3.82
N ASN A 229 24.15 7.27 -3.17
CA ASN A 229 25.21 8.16 -3.66
C ASN A 229 24.70 9.55 -4.11
N LYS A 230 23.74 10.11 -3.37
CA LYS A 230 23.19 11.46 -3.59
C LYS A 230 23.23 12.29 -2.31
N THR A 231 23.25 13.62 -2.46
CA THR A 231 23.11 14.59 -1.35
C THR A 231 21.80 15.38 -1.48
N LEU A 232 21.35 16.00 -0.39
CA LEU A 232 20.15 16.87 -0.41
C LEU A 232 20.32 18.07 -1.36
N ASP A 233 21.51 18.65 -1.47
CA ASP A 233 21.75 19.83 -2.31
C ASP A 233 21.67 19.50 -3.80
N GLU A 234 22.22 18.36 -4.23
CA GLU A 234 22.09 17.86 -5.60
C GLU A 234 20.63 17.65 -5.97
N VAL A 235 19.89 17.01 -5.07
CA VAL A 235 18.47 16.70 -5.20
C VAL A 235 17.59 17.95 -5.21
N ARG A 236 17.92 18.97 -4.41
CA ARG A 236 17.22 20.28 -4.41
C ARG A 236 17.37 20.99 -5.75
N GLY A 237 18.55 20.87 -6.37
CA GLY A 237 18.79 21.33 -7.74
C GLY A 237 17.91 20.61 -8.77
N GLU A 238 17.72 19.29 -8.63
CA GLU A 238 16.85 18.48 -9.49
C GLU A 238 15.37 18.87 -9.35
N PHE A 239 14.90 19.08 -8.12
CA PHE A 239 13.52 19.47 -7.83
C PHE A 239 13.17 20.85 -8.40
N SER A 240 14.11 21.80 -8.34
CA SER A 240 13.95 23.15 -8.88
C SER A 240 13.78 23.14 -10.41
N LYS A 241 14.52 22.26 -11.10
CA LYS A 241 14.38 22.04 -12.56
C LYS A 241 13.02 21.42 -12.94
N LYS A 242 12.46 20.55 -12.08
CA LYS A 242 11.13 19.93 -12.27
C LYS A 242 9.97 20.93 -12.16
N ARG A 243 10.13 22.02 -11.39
CA ARG A 243 9.17 23.14 -11.36
C ARG A 243 9.24 23.99 -12.63
N GLY A 244 10.44 24.24 -13.16
CA GLY A 244 10.65 25.02 -14.39
C GLY A 244 10.01 24.39 -15.64
N THR A 245 10.05 23.07 -15.78
CA THR A 245 9.40 22.36 -16.90
C THR A 245 7.87 22.31 -16.79
N ARG A 246 7.30 22.31 -15.57
CA ARG A 246 5.84 22.37 -15.37
C ARG A 246 5.25 23.77 -15.59
N GLY A 247 6.04 24.82 -15.41
CA GLY A 247 5.62 26.21 -15.68
C GLY A 247 5.52 26.58 -17.17
N SER A 248 6.03 25.75 -18.08
CA SER A 248 6.00 25.99 -19.53
C SER A 248 4.79 25.37 -20.25
N LEU A 249 3.91 24.66 -19.53
CA LEU A 249 2.72 24.01 -20.09
C LEU A 249 1.42 24.83 -19.90
N HIS A 250 1.52 26.05 -19.39
CA HIS A 250 0.42 27.04 -19.31
C HIS A 250 0.86 28.37 -19.94
N LYS A 251 1.07 28.36 -21.24
CA LYS A 251 0.95 29.54 -22.11
C LYS A 251 0.18 29.14 -23.36
#